data_AF-W2SYY0-F1
#
_entry.id   AF-W2SYY0-F1
#
_cell.length_a   1.000
_cell.length_b   1.000
_cell.length_c   1.000
_cell.angle_alpha   90.00
_cell.angle_beta   90.00
_cell.angle_gamma   90.00
#
_symmetry.space_group_name_H-M   'P 1'
#
loop_
_entity.id
_entity.type
_entity.pdbx_description
1 polymer ?
#
loop_
_entity_poly.entity_id
_entity_poly.type
_entity_poly.pdbx_seq_one_letter_code
_entity_poly.pdbx_strand_id
1 'polypeptide(L)'
;MSDEERNFIGGLAVPFMTSGVHIQQAHAVHPVISIFLETFARCNPPILIGPRATEFISRHYHAWHRGILLLENQALCIPRMLDNPACIQLPLDPLLQERLDVLDYLRSLYSELAEFDQSAAVWSHRALTVDTVKMLAMMQLGDIEDALEHGQTTASSMLHKMENQLGKNPIGEAAAKEYEFLDDAYIQCTRELCRWRVLCEIAKNPHVENPELLLEAAVHLPDWYLARQCRDQGDPEDGPLVPAKKLVDDVTQALVVGWRVLPPILTHAHVKLLQSMTMIREVGDVLDLKRALDVGNQNCGAVMQEMKTVIKIWRSRTYSLSDEMSFISLMYDWRSQIHAMMVQRFHDWERSGIVMPPGMNPQAILPIHSAATGQLLLARAARERGMDHMAIRTLNKLHTLITLPMMDCHQKVIDHLKTLRRLAKKHSTTAQQKMDLLQESLLITEAARIEDFSRDQCCRLFYQKGAILSQLE
;
A
#
# COMPACT_ATOMS: atom_id res chain seq x y z
N MET A 1 41.30 -26.78 -7.57
CA MET A 1 41.44 -26.04 -6.30
C MET A 1 41.38 -27.06 -5.19
N SER A 2 42.39 -27.10 -4.33
CA SER A 2 42.37 -27.95 -3.14
C SER A 2 41.33 -27.43 -2.13
N ASP A 3 40.92 -28.27 -1.16
CA ASP A 3 40.01 -27.82 -0.11
C ASP A 3 40.63 -26.70 0.75
N GLU A 4 41.94 -26.73 0.97
CA GLU A 4 42.68 -25.69 1.69
C GLU A 4 42.67 -24.35 0.95
N GLU A 5 42.96 -24.35 -0.36
CA GLU A 5 42.87 -23.16 -1.21
C GLU A 5 41.46 -22.60 -1.23
N ARG A 6 40.44 -23.47 -1.32
CA ARG A 6 39.03 -23.07 -1.30
C ARG A 6 38.67 -22.39 0.01
N ASN A 7 39.07 -22.97 1.14
CA ASN A 7 38.78 -22.40 2.46
C ASN A 7 39.50 -21.06 2.66
N PHE A 8 40.74 -20.95 2.19
CA PHE A 8 41.49 -19.69 2.20
C PHE A 8 40.78 -18.61 1.38
N ILE A 9 40.39 -18.91 0.12
CA ILE A 9 39.66 -17.97 -0.73
C ILE A 9 38.31 -17.62 -0.13
N GLY A 10 37.57 -18.60 0.43
CA GLY A 10 36.30 -18.38 1.10
C GLY A 10 36.41 -17.40 2.27
N GLY A 11 37.48 -17.49 3.06
CA GLY A 11 37.76 -16.55 4.15
C GLY A 11 38.02 -15.11 3.68
N LEU A 12 38.52 -14.92 2.46
CA LEU A 12 38.78 -13.61 1.87
C LEU A 12 37.63 -13.08 1.01
N ALA A 13 36.77 -13.97 0.51
CA ALA A 13 35.70 -13.64 -0.42
C ALA A 13 34.70 -12.64 0.18
N VAL A 14 34.22 -12.88 1.41
CA VAL A 14 33.25 -12.00 2.06
C VAL A 14 33.83 -10.60 2.30
N PRO A 15 34.99 -10.42 2.97
CA PRO A 15 35.58 -9.08 3.17
C PRO A 15 35.88 -8.33 1.87
N PHE A 16 36.29 -9.04 0.81
CA PHE A 16 36.49 -8.45 -0.51
C PHE A 16 35.17 -7.93 -1.09
N MET A 17 34.16 -8.80 -1.18
CA MET A 17 32.89 -8.46 -1.85
C MET A 17 32.05 -7.41 -1.10
N THR A 18 32.21 -7.30 0.21
CA THR A 18 31.51 -6.29 1.03
C THR A 18 32.32 -5.03 1.27
N SER A 19 33.52 -4.91 0.67
CA SER A 19 34.38 -3.74 0.84
C SER A 19 33.77 -2.47 0.25
N GLY A 20 33.91 -1.36 0.96
CA GLY A 20 33.41 -0.04 0.54
C GLY A 20 34.05 0.51 -0.74
N VAL A 21 35.18 -0.07 -1.20
CA VAL A 21 35.82 0.31 -2.48
C VAL A 21 34.89 0.06 -3.68
N HIS A 22 33.93 -0.85 -3.55
CA HIS A 22 33.00 -1.22 -4.62
C HIS A 22 31.80 -0.28 -4.77
N ILE A 23 31.59 0.67 -3.84
CA ILE A 23 30.44 1.60 -3.87
C ILE A 23 30.34 2.36 -5.20
N GLN A 24 31.48 2.77 -5.77
CA GLN A 24 31.54 3.48 -7.05
C GLN A 24 30.98 2.64 -8.23
N GLN A 25 30.92 1.32 -8.08
CA GLN A 25 30.45 0.38 -9.08
C GLN A 25 28.99 -0.01 -8.88
N ALA A 26 28.32 0.44 -7.82
CA ALA A 26 26.92 0.09 -7.52
C ALA A 26 25.94 0.56 -8.61
N HIS A 27 26.29 1.59 -9.38
CA HIS A 27 25.49 2.08 -10.51
C HIS A 27 25.98 1.59 -11.87
N ALA A 28 27.01 0.73 -11.90
CA ALA A 28 27.50 0.16 -13.14
C ALA A 28 26.51 -0.87 -13.67
N VAL A 29 26.33 -0.92 -15.00
CA VAL A 29 25.45 -1.91 -15.65
C VAL A 29 25.86 -3.35 -15.31
N HIS A 30 27.16 -3.58 -15.11
CA HIS A 30 27.71 -4.88 -14.72
C HIS A 30 28.74 -4.68 -13.59
N PRO A 31 28.30 -4.62 -12.32
CA PRO A 31 29.22 -4.49 -11.20
C PRO A 31 30.15 -5.69 -11.11
N VAL A 32 31.42 -5.45 -10.81
CA VAL A 32 32.41 -6.54 -10.70
C VAL A 32 31.99 -7.58 -9.65
N ILE A 33 31.34 -7.14 -8.58
CA ILE A 33 30.87 -8.01 -7.50
C ILE A 33 29.83 -9.03 -7.96
N SER A 34 28.93 -8.69 -8.89
CA SER A 34 27.95 -9.67 -9.40
C SER A 34 28.62 -10.78 -10.19
N ILE A 35 29.69 -10.45 -10.93
CA ILE A 35 30.50 -11.42 -11.67
C ILE A 35 31.23 -12.37 -10.70
N PHE A 36 31.78 -11.85 -9.60
CA PHE A 36 32.40 -12.68 -8.56
C PHE A 36 31.39 -13.61 -7.90
N LEU A 37 30.20 -13.13 -7.54
CA LEU A 37 29.15 -13.95 -6.95
C LEU A 37 28.75 -15.10 -7.90
N GLU A 38 28.55 -14.78 -9.18
CA GLU A 38 28.27 -15.76 -10.22
C GLU A 38 29.39 -16.81 -10.36
N THR A 39 30.64 -16.35 -10.33
CA THR A 39 31.82 -17.21 -10.47
C THR A 39 31.96 -18.15 -9.28
N PHE A 40 31.84 -17.64 -8.06
CA PHE A 40 31.93 -18.41 -6.82
C PHE A 40 30.83 -19.47 -6.72
N ALA A 41 29.61 -19.14 -7.16
CA ALA A 41 28.49 -20.07 -7.23
C ALA A 41 28.71 -21.21 -8.25
N ARG A 42 29.47 -20.95 -9.33
CA ARG A 42 29.77 -21.93 -10.38
C ARG A 42 31.03 -22.76 -10.13
N CYS A 43 31.82 -22.43 -9.11
CA CYS A 43 32.94 -23.28 -8.69
C CYS A 43 32.44 -24.69 -8.35
N ASN A 44 33.29 -25.70 -8.56
CA ASN A 44 32.99 -27.08 -8.19
C ASN A 44 34.11 -27.63 -7.28
N PRO A 45 33.90 -27.70 -5.95
CA PRO A 45 32.70 -27.29 -5.22
C PRO A 45 32.50 -25.76 -5.15
N PRO A 46 31.27 -25.26 -4.93
CA PRO A 46 31.00 -23.83 -4.81
C PRO A 46 31.77 -23.18 -3.65
N ILE A 47 32.13 -21.90 -3.81
CA ILE A 47 32.65 -21.08 -2.72
C ILE A 47 31.46 -20.45 -2.00
N LEU A 48 31.23 -20.85 -0.75
CA LEU A 48 30.07 -20.43 0.02
C LEU A 48 30.23 -18.99 0.50
N ILE A 49 29.24 -18.17 0.18
CA ILE A 49 29.07 -16.81 0.71
C ILE A 49 27.94 -16.87 1.73
N GLY A 50 28.20 -16.36 2.94
CA GLY A 50 27.21 -16.37 4.02
C GLY A 50 25.92 -15.62 3.64
N PRO A 51 24.78 -15.93 4.29
CA PRO A 51 23.48 -15.45 3.85
C PRO A 51 23.34 -13.93 3.94
N ARG A 52 23.84 -13.32 5.02
CA ARG A 52 23.88 -11.85 5.20
C ARG A 52 24.66 -11.14 4.09
N ALA A 53 25.81 -11.68 3.72
CA ALA A 53 26.63 -11.09 2.66
C ALA A 53 25.94 -11.26 1.30
N THR A 54 25.33 -12.42 1.06
CA THR A 54 24.57 -12.70 -0.16
C THR A 54 23.42 -11.72 -0.35
N GLU A 55 22.67 -11.42 0.70
CA GLU A 55 21.60 -10.43 0.69
C GLU A 55 22.11 -9.02 0.37
N PHE A 56 23.15 -8.57 1.06
CA PHE A 56 23.76 -7.26 0.84
C PHE A 56 24.25 -7.10 -0.61
N ILE A 57 24.96 -8.13 -1.12
CA ILE A 57 25.49 -8.11 -2.48
C ILE A 57 24.36 -8.07 -3.51
N SER A 58 23.29 -8.82 -3.27
CA SER A 58 22.14 -8.92 -4.19
C SER A 58 21.46 -7.57 -4.38
N ARG A 59 21.21 -6.86 -3.27
CA ARG A 59 20.57 -5.54 -3.24
C ARG A 59 21.41 -4.47 -3.93
N HIS A 60 22.71 -4.42 -3.63
CA HIS A 60 23.55 -3.28 -4.01
C HIS A 60 24.31 -3.43 -5.33
N TYR A 61 24.45 -4.65 -5.84
CA TYR A 61 25.28 -4.92 -7.03
C TYR A 61 24.52 -5.68 -8.13
N HIS A 62 23.21 -5.46 -8.25
CA HIS A 62 22.35 -6.03 -9.29
C HIS A 62 22.43 -7.57 -9.40
N ALA A 63 22.69 -8.26 -8.28
CA ALA A 63 22.88 -9.71 -8.25
C ALA A 63 21.64 -10.48 -7.72
N TRP A 64 20.47 -9.84 -7.76
CA TRP A 64 19.17 -10.33 -7.27
C TRP A 64 18.92 -11.82 -7.51
N HIS A 65 18.83 -12.24 -8.78
CA HIS A 65 18.48 -13.63 -9.11
C HIS A 65 19.52 -14.65 -8.62
N ARG A 66 20.81 -14.31 -8.69
CA ARG A 66 21.88 -15.21 -8.25
C ARG A 66 21.84 -15.37 -6.73
N GLY A 67 21.74 -14.29 -5.98
CA GLY A 67 21.70 -14.39 -4.52
C GLY A 67 20.42 -15.02 -4.00
N ILE A 68 19.27 -14.71 -4.60
CA ILE A 68 18.00 -15.41 -4.29
C ILE A 68 18.17 -16.90 -4.51
N LEU A 69 18.67 -17.33 -5.68
CA LEU A 69 18.88 -18.76 -5.97
C LEU A 69 19.82 -19.43 -4.97
N LEU A 70 20.88 -18.75 -4.52
CA LEU A 70 21.79 -19.29 -3.49
C LEU A 70 21.06 -19.52 -2.16
N LEU A 71 20.28 -18.53 -1.72
CA LEU A 71 19.51 -18.61 -0.48
C LEU A 71 18.35 -19.61 -0.58
N GLU A 72 17.68 -19.72 -1.72
CA GLU A 72 16.63 -20.71 -1.97
C GLU A 72 17.16 -22.14 -1.86
N ASN A 73 18.31 -22.42 -2.50
CA ASN A 73 18.93 -23.75 -2.42
C ASN A 73 19.25 -24.15 -0.98
N GLN A 74 19.64 -23.18 -0.14
CA GLN A 74 19.83 -23.40 1.30
C GLN A 74 18.48 -23.59 2.00
N ALA A 75 17.49 -22.73 1.75
CA ALA A 75 16.16 -22.77 2.35
C ALA A 75 15.42 -24.08 2.09
N LEU A 76 15.58 -24.69 0.91
CA LEU A 76 14.98 -25.98 0.56
C LEU A 76 15.41 -27.13 1.49
N CYS A 77 16.59 -27.01 2.11
CA CYS A 77 17.10 -27.99 3.06
C CYS A 77 16.66 -27.71 4.51
N ILE A 78 15.96 -26.61 4.75
CA ILE A 78 15.51 -26.19 6.09
C ILE A 78 14.12 -26.78 6.35
N PRO A 79 13.93 -27.57 7.43
CA PRO A 79 12.60 -28.05 7.81
C PRO A 79 11.73 -26.86 8.27
N ARG A 80 10.41 -27.05 8.32
CA ARG A 80 9.51 -26.03 8.88
C ARG A 80 9.80 -25.82 10.36
N MET A 81 9.75 -24.57 10.80
CA MET A 81 10.04 -24.17 12.20
C MET A 81 8.84 -24.25 13.13
N LEU A 82 7.68 -24.67 12.61
CA LEU A 82 6.43 -24.79 13.34
C LEU A 82 6.61 -25.61 14.63
N ASP A 83 6.19 -25.04 15.76
CA ASP A 83 6.26 -25.63 17.10
C ASP A 83 7.65 -26.15 17.49
N ASN A 84 8.72 -25.64 16.87
CA ASN A 84 10.08 -26.10 17.11
C ASN A 84 10.58 -25.61 18.50
N PRO A 85 10.78 -26.51 19.49
CA PRO A 85 11.17 -26.10 20.83
C PRO A 85 12.60 -25.53 20.89
N ALA A 86 13.45 -25.84 19.90
CA ALA A 86 14.81 -25.29 19.83
C ALA A 86 14.82 -23.78 19.56
N CYS A 87 13.76 -23.24 18.93
CA CYS A 87 13.62 -21.80 18.68
C CYS A 87 13.35 -20.98 19.97
N ILE A 88 13.03 -21.66 21.08
CA ILE A 88 12.73 -21.04 22.39
C ILE A 88 13.97 -21.09 23.30
N GLN A 89 14.97 -21.90 22.97
CA GLN A 89 16.18 -22.06 23.80
C GLN A 89 17.11 -20.86 23.69
N LEU A 90 17.75 -20.46 24.79
CA LEU A 90 18.82 -19.46 24.79
C LEU A 90 20.09 -20.02 25.44
N PRO A 91 21.28 -19.82 24.84
CA PRO A 91 21.51 -19.27 23.51
C PRO A 91 20.98 -20.21 22.41
N LEU A 92 20.64 -19.64 21.25
CA LEU A 92 20.20 -20.43 20.10
C LEU A 92 21.38 -21.27 19.56
N ASP A 93 21.09 -22.48 19.09
CA ASP A 93 22.10 -23.30 18.41
C ASP A 93 22.62 -22.55 17.15
N PRO A 94 23.95 -22.47 16.92
CA PRO A 94 24.50 -21.70 15.81
C PRO A 94 23.99 -22.13 14.43
N LEU A 95 23.76 -23.43 14.22
CA LEU A 95 23.21 -23.94 12.96
C LEU A 95 21.74 -23.57 12.79
N LEU A 96 20.96 -23.59 13.89
CA LEU A 96 19.59 -23.09 13.87
C LEU A 96 19.53 -21.59 13.57
N GLN A 97 20.42 -20.79 14.17
CA GLN A 97 20.52 -19.36 13.88
C GLN A 97 20.81 -19.12 12.40
N GLU A 98 21.80 -19.81 11.83
CA GLU A 98 22.12 -19.70 10.42
C GLU A 98 20.92 -20.05 9.51
N ARG A 99 20.15 -21.08 9.87
CA ARG A 99 18.92 -21.44 9.14
C ARG A 99 17.84 -20.36 9.20
N LEU A 100 17.64 -19.74 10.37
CA LEU A 100 16.68 -18.63 10.51
C LEU A 100 17.14 -17.42 9.70
N ASP A 101 18.43 -17.09 9.78
CA ASP A 101 19.05 -16.02 9.00
C ASP A 101 18.83 -16.21 7.50
N VAL A 102 19.02 -17.43 6.96
CA VAL A 102 18.74 -17.74 5.55
C VAL A 102 17.30 -17.40 5.17
N LEU A 103 16.32 -17.81 5.98
CA LEU A 103 14.90 -17.55 5.72
C LEU A 103 14.59 -16.04 5.82
N ASP A 104 15.13 -15.36 6.82
CA ASP A 104 14.91 -13.93 7.03
C ASP A 104 15.50 -13.08 5.89
N TYR A 105 16.74 -13.37 5.48
CA TYR A 105 17.41 -12.66 4.37
C TYR A 105 16.77 -12.97 3.01
N LEU A 106 16.35 -14.22 2.77
CA LEU A 106 15.62 -14.57 1.55
C LEU A 106 14.28 -13.83 1.48
N ARG A 107 13.54 -13.77 2.59
CA ARG A 107 12.29 -12.99 2.68
C ARG A 107 12.53 -11.51 2.43
N SER A 108 13.62 -10.95 2.96
CA SER A 108 13.99 -9.54 2.73
C SER A 108 14.14 -9.23 1.25
N LEU A 109 14.91 -10.04 0.51
CA LEU A 109 15.07 -9.89 -0.95
C LEU A 109 13.74 -10.00 -1.70
N TYR A 110 12.87 -10.96 -1.33
CA TYR A 110 11.56 -11.08 -1.95
C TYR A 110 10.66 -9.87 -1.67
N SER A 111 10.73 -9.33 -0.46
CA SER A 111 9.95 -8.15 -0.07
C SER A 111 10.38 -6.91 -0.85
N GLU A 112 11.67 -6.73 -1.13
CA GLU A 112 12.18 -5.61 -1.94
C GLU A 112 11.82 -5.71 -3.41
N LEU A 113 11.75 -6.92 -3.95
CA LEU A 113 11.21 -7.15 -5.30
C LEU A 113 9.68 -7.06 -5.35
N ALA A 114 9.04 -6.85 -4.19
CA ALA A 114 7.59 -6.87 -3.98
C ALA A 114 6.92 -8.18 -4.40
N GLU A 115 7.64 -9.30 -4.31
CA GLU A 115 7.15 -10.66 -4.59
C GLU A 115 6.47 -11.23 -3.34
N PHE A 116 5.26 -10.75 -3.07
CA PHE A 116 4.51 -11.07 -1.84
C PHE A 116 4.29 -12.59 -1.66
N ASP A 117 3.96 -13.32 -2.71
CA ASP A 117 3.71 -14.76 -2.63
C ASP A 117 4.94 -15.56 -2.22
N GLN A 118 6.11 -15.18 -2.73
CA GLN A 118 7.38 -15.83 -2.37
C GLN A 118 7.81 -15.45 -0.96
N SER A 119 7.67 -14.17 -0.59
CA SER A 119 7.88 -13.69 0.78
C SER A 119 7.00 -14.45 1.79
N ALA A 120 5.73 -14.65 1.45
CA ALA A 120 4.78 -15.40 2.26
C ALA A 120 5.14 -16.90 2.34
N ALA A 121 5.55 -17.51 1.24
CA ALA A 121 5.99 -18.90 1.23
C ALA A 121 7.17 -19.14 2.18
N VAL A 122 8.19 -18.26 2.13
CA VAL A 122 9.35 -18.32 3.03
C VAL A 122 8.92 -18.13 4.48
N TRP A 123 8.05 -17.15 4.76
CA TRP A 123 7.57 -16.93 6.11
C TRP A 123 6.72 -18.09 6.66
N SER A 124 5.92 -18.75 5.81
CA SER A 124 5.15 -19.93 6.21
C SER A 124 6.05 -21.10 6.65
N HIS A 125 7.27 -21.19 6.11
CA HIS A 125 8.29 -22.15 6.54
C HIS A 125 8.99 -21.70 7.83
N ARG A 126 9.18 -20.38 8.00
CA ARG A 126 9.83 -19.78 9.17
C ARG A 126 8.93 -19.72 10.41
N ALA A 127 7.62 -19.51 10.24
CA ALA A 127 6.68 -19.25 11.33
C ALA A 127 6.73 -20.35 12.40
N LEU A 128 6.68 -19.95 13.67
CA LEU A 128 6.65 -20.87 14.81
C LEU A 128 5.23 -21.31 15.12
N THR A 129 4.22 -20.50 14.80
CA THR A 129 2.81 -20.81 15.13
C THR A 129 1.93 -21.03 13.90
N VAL A 130 0.96 -21.94 14.04
CA VAL A 130 -0.01 -22.24 12.96
C VAL A 130 -0.89 -21.02 12.68
N ASP A 131 -1.20 -20.22 13.70
CA ASP A 131 -2.10 -19.07 13.57
C ASP A 131 -1.46 -17.94 12.75
N THR A 132 -0.14 -17.71 12.87
CA THR A 132 0.60 -16.83 11.95
C THR A 132 0.50 -17.32 10.50
N VAL A 133 0.61 -18.63 10.26
CA VAL A 133 0.46 -19.21 8.91
C VAL A 133 -0.96 -19.04 8.36
N LYS A 134 -1.99 -19.23 9.19
CA LYS A 134 -3.38 -18.99 8.79
C LYS A 134 -3.63 -17.52 8.45
N MET A 135 -3.14 -16.61 9.28
CA MET A 135 -3.23 -15.17 9.06
C MET A 135 -2.63 -14.77 7.71
N LEU A 136 -1.42 -15.28 7.43
CA LEU A 136 -0.74 -15.06 6.16
C LEU A 136 -1.53 -15.61 4.96
N ALA A 137 -2.13 -16.80 5.09
CA ALA A 137 -2.98 -17.37 4.05
C ALA A 137 -4.23 -16.52 3.78
N MET A 138 -4.86 -15.97 4.82
CA MET A 138 -5.99 -15.02 4.67
C MET A 138 -5.57 -13.75 3.92
N MET A 139 -4.38 -13.21 4.22
CA MET A 139 -3.82 -12.06 3.49
C MET A 139 -3.62 -12.38 2.00
N GLN A 140 -3.06 -13.55 1.66
CA GLN A 140 -2.86 -13.96 0.26
C GLN A 140 -4.17 -14.15 -0.51
N LEU A 141 -5.23 -14.62 0.16
CA LEU A 141 -6.55 -14.75 -0.43
C LEU A 141 -7.28 -13.40 -0.58
N GLY A 142 -6.81 -12.36 0.08
CA GLY A 142 -7.42 -11.03 0.09
C GLY A 142 -8.54 -10.86 1.13
N ASP A 143 -8.68 -11.79 2.07
CA ASP A 143 -9.63 -11.71 3.19
C ASP A 143 -9.06 -10.82 4.31
N ILE A 144 -8.82 -9.54 3.97
CA ILE A 144 -8.03 -8.62 4.81
C ILE A 144 -8.71 -8.31 6.16
N GLU A 145 -10.05 -8.26 6.21
CA GLU A 145 -10.77 -8.01 7.47
C GLU A 145 -10.58 -9.17 8.47
N ASP A 146 -10.71 -10.41 7.99
CA ASP A 146 -10.53 -11.61 8.80
C ASP A 146 -9.06 -11.79 9.18
N ALA A 147 -8.14 -11.51 8.26
CA ALA A 147 -6.70 -11.53 8.53
C ALA A 147 -6.31 -10.54 9.63
N LEU A 148 -6.88 -9.33 9.62
CA LEU A 148 -6.62 -8.31 10.64
C LEU A 148 -7.09 -8.78 12.03
N GLU A 149 -8.32 -9.30 12.14
CA GLU A 149 -8.89 -9.76 13.41
C GLU A 149 -8.13 -10.99 13.97
N HIS A 150 -7.83 -11.96 13.09
CA HIS A 150 -7.08 -13.15 13.46
C HIS A 150 -5.64 -12.79 13.88
N GLY A 151 -4.96 -11.93 13.12
CA GLY A 151 -3.63 -11.43 13.45
C GLY A 151 -3.58 -10.71 14.79
N GLN A 152 -4.54 -9.82 15.08
CA GLN A 152 -4.62 -9.11 16.35
C GLN A 152 -4.78 -10.07 17.54
N THR A 153 -5.64 -11.07 17.41
CA THR A 153 -5.85 -12.10 18.45
C THR A 153 -4.58 -12.91 18.68
N THR A 154 -3.87 -13.25 17.60
CA THR A 154 -2.64 -14.04 17.61
C THR A 154 -1.50 -13.26 18.28
N ALA A 155 -1.29 -12.00 17.89
CA ALA A 155 -0.31 -11.09 18.47
C ALA A 155 -0.57 -10.89 19.98
N SER A 156 -1.82 -10.65 20.38
CA SER A 156 -2.19 -10.47 21.79
C SER A 156 -1.91 -11.72 22.64
N SER A 157 -2.22 -12.91 22.11
CA SER A 157 -1.92 -14.19 22.76
C SER A 157 -0.41 -14.42 22.89
N MET A 158 0.35 -14.08 21.85
CA MET A 158 1.80 -14.19 21.83
C MET A 158 2.47 -13.24 22.83
N LEU A 159 2.06 -11.97 22.83
CA LEU A 159 2.53 -10.96 23.78
C LEU A 159 2.27 -11.40 25.21
N HIS A 160 1.06 -11.87 25.52
CA HIS A 160 0.73 -12.35 26.85
C HIS A 160 1.60 -13.53 27.30
N LYS A 161 1.95 -14.45 26.37
CA LYS A 161 2.90 -15.54 26.66
C LYS A 161 4.31 -15.00 26.94
N MET A 162 4.77 -14.01 26.17
CA MET A 162 6.08 -13.40 26.34
C MET A 162 6.17 -12.62 27.66
N GLU A 163 5.14 -11.85 28.03
CA GLU A 163 5.04 -11.14 29.30
C GLU A 163 5.03 -12.08 30.51
N ASN A 164 4.32 -13.21 30.43
CA ASN A 164 4.30 -14.21 31.50
C ASN A 164 5.66 -14.93 31.69
N GLN A 165 6.51 -14.90 30.65
CA GLN A 165 7.88 -15.42 30.71
C GLN A 165 8.90 -14.34 31.13
N LEU A 166 8.53 -13.07 31.03
CA LEU A 166 9.35 -11.94 31.44
C LEU A 166 9.71 -12.07 32.93
N GLY A 167 11.00 -12.24 33.21
CA GLY A 167 11.53 -12.44 34.57
C GLY A 167 11.83 -13.90 34.95
N LYS A 168 11.39 -14.89 34.15
CA LYS A 168 11.77 -16.30 34.32
C LYS A 168 12.85 -16.72 33.33
N ASN A 169 12.71 -16.31 32.06
CA ASN A 169 13.67 -16.54 30.98
C ASN A 169 13.73 -15.31 30.07
N PRO A 170 14.86 -15.03 29.39
CA PRO A 170 14.90 -14.03 28.33
C PRO A 170 14.00 -14.44 27.16
N ILE A 171 13.38 -13.46 26.51
CA ILE A 171 12.57 -13.68 25.30
C ILE A 171 13.51 -14.14 24.16
N GLY A 172 13.17 -15.24 23.50
CA GLY A 172 13.92 -15.73 22.34
C GLY A 172 13.76 -14.82 21.13
N GLU A 173 14.87 -14.51 20.46
CA GLU A 173 14.91 -13.64 19.26
C GLU A 173 13.96 -14.15 18.15
N ALA A 174 13.85 -15.47 18.00
CA ALA A 174 12.95 -16.08 17.02
C ALA A 174 11.47 -15.73 17.26
N ALA A 175 11.04 -15.71 18.52
CA ALA A 175 9.67 -15.33 18.88
C ALA A 175 9.47 -13.82 18.75
N ALA A 176 10.46 -13.01 19.10
CA ALA A 176 10.40 -11.56 18.91
C ALA A 176 10.19 -11.19 17.43
N LYS A 177 10.93 -11.83 16.50
CA LYS A 177 10.76 -11.63 15.05
C LYS A 177 9.39 -12.06 14.52
N GLU A 178 8.76 -13.09 15.10
CA GLU A 178 7.40 -13.47 14.72
C GLU A 178 6.34 -12.50 15.26
N TYR A 179 6.55 -11.95 16.45
CA TYR A 179 5.71 -10.89 16.97
C TYR A 179 5.82 -9.60 16.11
N GLU A 180 7.04 -9.19 15.77
CA GLU A 180 7.30 -8.04 14.88
C GLU A 180 6.60 -8.22 13.51
N PHE A 181 6.66 -9.42 12.94
CA PHE A 181 5.90 -9.72 11.72
C PHE A 181 4.40 -9.54 11.88
N LEU A 182 3.81 -9.98 12.99
CA LEU A 182 2.38 -9.82 13.24
C LEU A 182 2.00 -8.34 13.37
N ASP A 183 2.85 -7.53 14.00
CA ASP A 183 2.67 -6.07 14.11
C ASP A 183 2.74 -5.40 12.72
N ASP A 184 3.75 -5.74 11.91
CA ASP A 184 3.86 -5.26 10.53
C ASP A 184 2.64 -5.66 9.68
N ALA A 185 2.22 -6.92 9.81
CA ALA A 185 1.08 -7.44 9.06
C ALA A 185 -0.23 -6.77 9.51
N TYR A 186 -0.37 -6.44 10.80
CA TYR A 186 -1.48 -5.65 11.32
C TYR A 186 -1.51 -4.24 10.72
N ILE A 187 -0.36 -3.56 10.68
CA ILE A 187 -0.23 -2.24 10.03
C ILE A 187 -0.61 -2.34 8.55
N GLN A 188 -0.10 -3.34 7.83
CA GLN A 188 -0.37 -3.52 6.41
C GLN A 188 -1.86 -3.81 6.13
N CYS A 189 -2.49 -4.71 6.88
CA CYS A 189 -3.94 -4.97 6.75
C CYS A 189 -4.76 -3.71 7.06
N THR A 190 -4.35 -2.93 8.07
CA THR A 190 -5.02 -1.67 8.44
C THR A 190 -4.89 -0.62 7.33
N ARG A 191 -3.73 -0.57 6.66
CA ARG A 191 -3.44 0.28 5.50
C ARG A 191 -4.31 -0.09 4.30
N GLU A 192 -4.40 -1.37 3.96
CA GLU A 192 -5.25 -1.87 2.87
C GLU A 192 -6.76 -1.66 3.15
N LEU A 193 -7.18 -1.65 4.41
CA LEU A 193 -8.54 -1.30 4.82
C LEU A 193 -8.80 0.22 4.91
N CYS A 194 -7.80 1.05 4.56
CA CYS A 194 -7.84 2.51 4.60
C CYS A 194 -8.27 3.06 5.95
N ARG A 195 -7.86 2.41 7.05
CA ARG A 195 -8.19 2.81 8.43
C ARG A 195 -7.15 3.82 8.95
N TRP A 196 -6.94 4.90 8.20
CA TRP A 196 -5.88 5.90 8.45
C TRP A 196 -5.94 6.57 9.83
N ARG A 197 -7.13 6.73 10.42
CA ARG A 197 -7.27 7.22 11.80
C ARG A 197 -6.61 6.31 12.82
N VAL A 198 -6.82 5.00 12.67
CA VAL A 198 -6.22 3.99 13.55
C VAL A 198 -4.70 4.00 13.38
N LEU A 199 -4.20 4.05 12.14
CA LEU A 199 -2.76 4.16 11.87
C LEU A 199 -2.14 5.43 12.49
N CYS A 200 -2.84 6.56 12.43
CA CYS A 200 -2.40 7.80 13.07
C CYS A 200 -2.33 7.68 14.59
N GLU A 201 -3.30 7.00 15.22
CA GLU A 201 -3.29 6.75 16.67
C GLU A 201 -2.15 5.82 17.08
N ILE A 202 -1.90 4.76 16.30
CA ILE A 202 -0.77 3.84 16.49
C ILE A 202 0.55 4.61 16.41
N ALA A 203 0.76 5.39 15.34
CA ALA A 203 2.00 6.11 15.11
C ALA A 203 2.22 7.31 16.06
N LYS A 204 1.18 7.77 16.76
CA LYS A 204 1.29 8.78 17.84
C LYS A 204 1.74 8.19 19.16
N ASN A 205 1.68 6.87 19.32
CA ASN A 205 2.13 6.23 20.54
C ASN A 205 3.65 6.46 20.69
N PRO A 206 4.14 7.03 21.80
CA PRO A 206 5.58 7.31 21.98
C PRO A 206 6.45 6.06 21.99
N HIS A 207 5.87 4.86 22.15
CA HIS A 207 6.58 3.59 22.06
C HIS A 207 6.70 3.04 20.64
N VAL A 208 6.02 3.66 19.66
CA VAL A 208 6.07 3.28 18.24
C VAL A 208 6.94 4.30 17.50
N GLU A 209 8.19 3.95 17.24
CA GLU A 209 9.12 4.80 16.49
C GLU A 209 8.88 4.64 14.98
N ASN A 210 7.77 5.18 14.47
CA ASN A 210 7.47 5.16 13.04
C ASN A 210 6.96 6.52 12.52
N PRO A 211 7.86 7.50 12.30
CA PRO A 211 7.49 8.82 11.83
C PRO A 211 6.94 8.82 10.39
N GLU A 212 7.37 7.85 9.57
CA GLU A 212 6.88 7.69 8.20
C GLU A 212 5.41 7.32 8.17
N LEU A 213 4.98 6.37 9.02
CA LEU A 213 3.57 5.99 9.16
C LEU A 213 2.72 7.16 9.68
N LEU A 214 3.26 7.96 10.61
CA LEU A 214 2.56 9.14 11.12
C LEU A 214 2.35 10.18 10.01
N LEU A 215 3.38 10.43 9.20
CA LEU A 215 3.31 11.34 8.05
C LEU A 215 2.32 10.83 6.99
N GLU A 216 2.40 9.54 6.64
CA GLU A 216 1.48 8.87 5.71
C GLU A 216 0.03 9.08 6.17
N ALA A 217 -0.28 8.71 7.42
CA ALA A 217 -1.62 8.85 7.97
C ALA A 217 -2.08 10.31 8.04
N ALA A 218 -1.20 11.26 8.38
CA ALA A 218 -1.53 12.68 8.41
C ALA A 218 -1.94 13.22 7.03
N VAL A 219 -1.25 12.81 5.96
CA VAL A 219 -1.56 13.19 4.57
C VAL A 219 -2.92 12.63 4.12
N HIS A 220 -3.25 11.40 4.53
CA HIS A 220 -4.56 10.79 4.28
C HIS A 220 -5.71 11.43 5.08
N LEU A 221 -5.42 12.00 6.26
CA LEU A 221 -6.38 12.66 7.16
C LEU A 221 -6.49 14.19 6.99
N PRO A 222 -6.03 14.71 5.84
CA PRO A 222 -5.62 16.12 5.64
C PRO A 222 -5.04 16.90 6.83
N ASP A 223 -4.35 16.27 7.78
CA ASP A 223 -3.73 16.96 8.92
C ASP A 223 -2.35 17.52 8.54
N TRP A 224 -2.36 18.58 7.73
CA TRP A 224 -1.15 19.23 7.23
C TRP A 224 -0.30 19.90 8.32
N TYR A 225 -0.89 20.18 9.49
CA TYR A 225 -0.15 20.67 10.64
C TYR A 225 0.71 19.55 11.23
N LEU A 226 0.10 18.39 11.49
CA LEU A 226 0.82 17.21 11.94
C LEU A 226 1.87 16.75 10.93
N ALA A 227 1.53 16.72 9.63
CA ALA A 227 2.48 16.36 8.59
C ALA A 227 3.72 17.28 8.57
N ARG A 228 3.52 18.59 8.81
CA ARG A 228 4.60 19.55 8.93
C ARG A 228 5.47 19.27 10.16
N GLN A 229 4.86 18.97 11.31
CA GLN A 229 5.61 18.60 12.51
C GLN A 229 6.46 17.35 12.30
N CYS A 230 5.94 16.32 11.65
CA CYS A 230 6.69 15.10 11.35
C CYS A 230 7.90 15.38 10.45
N ARG A 231 7.73 16.23 9.44
CA ARG A 231 8.82 16.67 8.57
C ARG A 231 9.87 17.47 9.35
N ASP A 232 9.43 18.43 10.18
CA ASP A 232 10.33 19.32 10.91
C ASP A 232 11.03 18.61 12.09
N GLN A 233 10.56 17.42 12.49
CA GLN A 233 11.25 16.50 13.40
C GLN A 233 12.34 15.66 12.70
N GLY A 234 12.40 15.67 11.37
CA GLY A 234 13.50 15.08 10.59
C GLY A 234 14.83 15.82 10.79
N ASP A 235 15.90 15.33 10.16
CA ASP A 235 17.26 15.82 10.40
C ASP A 235 17.36 17.35 10.23
N PRO A 236 17.85 18.09 11.25
CA PRO A 236 17.97 19.56 11.23
C PRO A 236 19.02 20.09 10.22
N GLU A 237 19.69 19.21 9.48
CA GLU A 237 20.64 19.55 8.41
C GLU A 237 19.99 19.84 7.05
N ASP A 238 18.69 19.56 6.90
CA ASP A 238 17.92 20.02 5.75
C ASP A 238 17.85 21.55 5.79
N GLY A 239 18.70 22.20 4.99
CA GLY A 239 18.84 23.65 4.93
C GLY A 239 17.55 24.42 4.53
N PRO A 240 17.65 25.60 3.88
CA PRO A 240 16.45 26.35 3.54
C PRO A 240 15.48 25.52 2.68
N LEU A 241 14.17 25.64 2.98
CA LEU A 241 13.09 24.93 2.29
C LEU A 241 13.32 24.89 0.78
N VAL A 242 13.61 23.69 0.26
CA VAL A 242 13.83 23.47 -1.16
C VAL A 242 12.53 23.82 -1.90
N PRO A 243 12.57 24.59 -3.00
CA PRO A 243 11.39 24.89 -3.78
C PRO A 243 10.68 23.60 -4.21
N ALA A 244 9.36 23.51 -4.03
CA ALA A 244 8.59 22.30 -4.30
C ALA A 244 8.80 21.73 -5.72
N LYS A 245 9.02 22.60 -6.71
CA LYS A 245 9.33 22.19 -8.08
C LYS A 245 10.67 21.45 -8.19
N LYS A 246 11.69 21.89 -7.48
CA LYS A 246 12.99 21.22 -7.44
C LYS A 246 12.89 19.86 -6.75
N LEU A 247 12.10 19.76 -5.66
CA LEU A 247 11.83 18.47 -5.01
C LEU A 247 11.15 17.47 -5.96
N VAL A 248 10.22 17.92 -6.80
CA VAL A 248 9.60 17.06 -7.82
C VAL A 248 10.65 16.52 -8.80
N ASP A 249 11.58 17.37 -9.26
CA ASP A 249 12.65 16.97 -10.18
C ASP A 249 13.64 16.00 -9.50
N ASP A 250 14.05 16.29 -8.25
CA ASP A 250 14.98 15.47 -7.47
C ASP A 250 14.39 14.08 -7.18
N VAL A 251 13.13 14.01 -6.75
CA VAL A 251 12.42 12.73 -6.52
C VAL A 251 12.21 11.97 -7.83
N THR A 252 11.90 12.66 -8.93
CA THR A 252 11.78 12.01 -10.25
C THR A 252 13.11 11.35 -10.64
N GLN A 253 14.23 12.03 -10.43
CA GLN A 253 15.55 11.47 -10.69
C GLN A 253 15.87 10.28 -9.77
N ALA A 254 15.52 10.35 -8.48
CA ALA A 254 15.68 9.25 -7.53
C ALA A 254 14.88 8.01 -7.94
N LEU A 255 13.63 8.18 -8.40
CA LEU A 255 12.80 7.08 -8.92
C LEU A 255 13.40 6.44 -10.17
N VAL A 256 14.03 7.22 -11.06
CA VAL A 256 14.77 6.70 -12.22
C VAL A 256 16.01 5.90 -11.80
N VAL A 257 16.72 6.34 -10.76
CA VAL A 257 17.84 5.57 -10.21
C VAL A 257 17.34 4.27 -9.59
N GLY A 258 16.27 4.31 -8.79
CA GLY A 258 15.64 3.12 -8.21
C GLY A 258 15.22 2.10 -9.28
N TRP A 259 14.66 2.57 -10.40
CA TRP A 259 14.32 1.71 -11.53
C TRP A 259 15.53 0.98 -12.10
N ARG A 260 16.69 1.64 -12.19
CA ARG A 260 17.93 1.04 -12.72
C ARG A 260 18.56 0.04 -11.76
N VAL A 261 18.27 0.13 -10.45
CA VAL A 261 18.77 -0.80 -9.43
C VAL A 261 18.08 -2.17 -9.51
N LEU A 262 16.81 -2.17 -9.89
CA LEU A 262 16.01 -3.38 -10.03
C LEU A 262 16.50 -4.29 -11.17
N PRO A 263 16.13 -5.58 -11.16
CA PRO A 263 16.42 -6.50 -12.26
C PRO A 263 15.91 -5.96 -13.61
N PRO A 264 16.54 -6.32 -14.74
CA PRO A 264 16.09 -5.89 -16.07
C PRO A 264 14.73 -6.49 -16.48
N ILE A 265 14.28 -7.54 -15.78
CA ILE A 265 12.97 -8.16 -15.97
C ILE A 265 11.97 -7.39 -15.10
N LEU A 266 10.78 -7.10 -15.66
CA LEU A 266 9.71 -6.43 -14.92
C LEU A 266 9.25 -7.28 -13.73
N THR A 267 9.24 -6.66 -12.56
CA THR A 267 8.82 -7.23 -11.26
C THR A 267 7.75 -6.35 -10.63
N HIS A 268 7.12 -6.81 -9.54
CA HIS A 268 6.15 -6.00 -8.80
C HIS A 268 6.77 -4.72 -8.18
N ALA A 269 8.07 -4.72 -7.86
CA ALA A 269 8.77 -3.51 -7.43
C ALA A 269 8.76 -2.40 -8.49
N HIS A 270 8.83 -2.76 -9.78
CA HIS A 270 8.69 -1.78 -10.86
C HIS A 270 7.30 -1.14 -10.86
N VAL A 271 6.25 -1.90 -10.55
CA VAL A 271 4.88 -1.38 -10.42
C VAL A 271 4.80 -0.34 -9.29
N LYS A 272 5.46 -0.59 -8.14
CA LYS A 272 5.54 0.39 -7.03
C LYS A 272 6.20 1.69 -7.47
N LEU A 273 7.31 1.62 -8.20
CA LEU A 273 7.98 2.80 -8.72
C LEU A 273 7.08 3.58 -9.70
N LEU A 274 6.33 2.90 -10.57
CA LEU A 274 5.38 3.56 -11.49
C LEU A 274 4.22 4.24 -10.74
N GLN A 275 3.73 3.62 -9.67
CA GLN A 275 2.73 4.21 -8.78
C GLN A 275 3.28 5.50 -8.15
N SER A 276 4.49 5.49 -7.61
CA SER A 276 5.17 6.69 -7.08
C SER A 276 5.41 7.76 -8.15
N MET A 277 5.87 7.38 -9.34
CA MET A 277 6.06 8.31 -10.47
C MET A 277 4.74 8.98 -10.87
N THR A 278 3.63 8.24 -10.82
CA THR A 278 2.29 8.78 -11.09
C THR A 278 1.92 9.86 -10.07
N MET A 279 2.13 9.58 -8.77
CA MET A 279 1.89 10.57 -7.71
C MET A 279 2.74 11.83 -7.87
N ILE A 280 4.04 11.68 -8.12
CA ILE A 280 4.95 12.82 -8.31
C ILE A 280 4.55 13.66 -9.51
N ARG A 281 4.08 13.03 -10.59
CA ARG A 281 3.54 13.75 -11.74
C ARG A 281 2.27 14.55 -11.36
N GLU A 282 1.37 13.98 -10.55
CA GLU A 282 0.19 14.71 -10.06
C GLU A 282 0.57 15.90 -9.17
N VAL A 283 1.57 15.74 -8.30
CA VAL A 283 2.10 16.86 -7.49
C VAL A 283 2.59 17.98 -8.39
N GLY A 284 3.34 17.66 -9.45
CA GLY A 284 3.77 18.64 -10.46
C GLY A 284 2.62 19.40 -11.12
N ASP A 285 1.59 18.68 -11.57
CA ASP A 285 0.40 19.28 -12.20
C ASP A 285 -0.38 20.19 -11.23
N VAL A 286 -0.45 19.81 -9.95
CA VAL A 286 -1.09 20.62 -8.90
C VAL A 286 -0.27 21.87 -8.58
N LEU A 287 1.06 21.82 -8.63
CA LEU A 287 1.92 23.00 -8.45
C LEU A 287 1.72 24.02 -9.59
N ASP A 288 1.53 23.57 -10.83
CA ASP A 288 1.16 24.44 -11.95
C ASP A 288 -0.23 25.06 -11.74
N LEU A 289 -1.22 24.25 -11.33
CA LEU A 289 -2.56 24.73 -11.00
C LEU A 289 -2.55 25.75 -9.85
N LYS A 290 -1.79 25.50 -8.79
CA LYS A 290 -1.69 26.40 -7.63
C LYS A 290 -1.11 27.75 -8.03
N ARG A 291 -0.08 27.76 -8.88
CA ARG A 291 0.46 29.00 -9.46
C ARG A 291 -0.60 29.76 -10.26
N ALA A 292 -1.38 29.06 -11.09
CA ALA A 292 -2.48 29.69 -11.82
C ALA A 292 -3.56 30.28 -10.89
N LEU A 293 -3.90 29.56 -9.81
CA LEU A 293 -4.86 30.02 -8.79
C LEU A 293 -4.37 31.27 -8.05
N ASP A 294 -3.08 31.36 -7.72
CA ASP A 294 -2.52 32.49 -6.96
C ASP A 294 -2.41 33.78 -7.79
N VAL A 295 -2.23 33.68 -9.11
CA VAL A 295 -2.27 34.83 -10.04
C VAL A 295 -3.72 35.33 -10.26
N GLY A 296 -4.72 34.54 -9.84
CA GLY A 296 -6.11 34.55 -10.29
C GLY A 296 -7.02 35.75 -10.01
N ASN A 297 -6.53 36.90 -9.51
CA ASN A 297 -7.40 38.06 -9.29
C ASN A 297 -7.77 38.84 -10.58
N GLN A 298 -7.14 38.56 -11.73
CA GLN A 298 -7.36 39.31 -12.98
C GLN A 298 -7.84 38.46 -14.17
N ASN A 299 -7.84 37.13 -14.10
CA ASN A 299 -8.11 36.27 -15.26
C ASN A 299 -8.78 34.92 -14.94
N CYS A 300 -9.99 34.96 -14.35
CA CYS A 300 -10.75 33.77 -13.95
C CYS A 300 -11.00 32.76 -15.10
N GLY A 301 -11.07 33.23 -16.35
CA GLY A 301 -11.22 32.38 -17.52
C GLY A 301 -10.03 31.42 -17.72
N ALA A 302 -8.80 31.91 -17.57
CA ALA A 302 -7.58 31.11 -17.71
C ALA A 302 -7.47 30.04 -16.61
N VAL A 303 -7.72 30.42 -15.36
CA VAL A 303 -7.67 29.50 -14.21
C VAL A 303 -8.66 28.33 -14.38
N MET A 304 -9.85 28.63 -14.91
CA MET A 304 -10.84 27.61 -15.18
C MET A 304 -10.44 26.64 -16.31
N GLN A 305 -9.75 27.12 -17.35
CA GLN A 305 -9.24 26.25 -18.41
C GLN A 305 -8.16 25.31 -17.88
N GLU A 306 -7.26 25.82 -17.03
CA GLU A 306 -6.26 24.99 -16.34
C GLU A 306 -6.93 23.93 -15.47
N MET A 307 -7.92 24.31 -14.66
CA MET A 307 -8.67 23.37 -13.83
C MET A 307 -9.36 22.26 -14.65
N LYS A 308 -10.03 22.64 -15.75
CA LYS A 308 -10.64 21.69 -16.69
C LYS A 308 -9.61 20.75 -17.29
N THR A 309 -8.43 21.27 -17.60
CA THR A 309 -7.32 20.49 -18.16
C THR A 309 -6.81 19.48 -17.15
N VAL A 310 -6.52 19.88 -15.91
CA VAL A 310 -6.06 18.97 -14.84
C VAL A 310 -7.09 17.86 -14.60
N ILE A 311 -8.38 18.21 -14.44
CA ILE A 311 -9.45 17.22 -14.22
C ILE A 311 -9.56 16.27 -15.42
N LYS A 312 -9.45 16.76 -16.66
CA LYS A 312 -9.45 15.93 -17.87
C LYS A 312 -8.26 14.97 -17.88
N ILE A 313 -7.07 15.42 -17.50
CA ILE A 313 -5.88 14.58 -17.45
C ILE A 313 -6.05 13.50 -16.36
N TRP A 314 -6.54 13.84 -15.16
CA TRP A 314 -6.81 12.86 -14.10
C TRP A 314 -7.82 11.78 -14.50
N ARG A 315 -8.83 12.14 -15.30
CA ARG A 315 -9.77 11.16 -15.88
C ARG A 315 -9.11 10.19 -16.85
N SER A 316 -8.01 10.57 -17.48
CA SER A 316 -7.24 9.71 -18.38
C SER A 316 -6.13 8.90 -17.67
N ARG A 317 -5.69 9.34 -16.48
CA ARG A 317 -4.71 8.66 -15.63
C ARG A 317 -5.40 8.08 -14.41
N THR A 318 -6.21 7.05 -14.61
CA THR A 318 -6.86 6.33 -13.50
C THR A 318 -5.98 5.17 -13.05
N TYR A 319 -6.02 4.86 -11.75
CA TYR A 319 -5.46 3.63 -11.21
C TYR A 319 -6.17 2.39 -11.80
N SER A 320 -5.46 1.27 -11.81
CA SER A 320 -6.01 -0.03 -12.16
C SER A 320 -6.85 -0.60 -11.02
N LEU A 321 -7.87 -1.38 -11.35
CA LEU A 321 -8.59 -2.15 -10.33
C LEU A 321 -7.73 -3.26 -9.70
N SER A 322 -6.54 -3.52 -10.24
CA SER A 322 -5.56 -4.47 -9.71
C SER A 322 -4.50 -3.83 -8.81
N ASP A 323 -4.45 -2.50 -8.67
CA ASP A 323 -3.48 -1.84 -7.79
C ASP A 323 -3.74 -2.14 -6.30
N GLU A 324 -2.85 -1.76 -5.39
CA GLU A 324 -3.15 -1.90 -3.96
C GLU A 324 -4.19 -0.89 -3.50
N MET A 325 -4.98 -1.26 -2.49
CA MET A 325 -6.02 -0.38 -1.99
C MET A 325 -5.42 0.84 -1.31
N SER A 326 -4.29 0.69 -0.62
CA SER A 326 -3.52 1.79 -0.05
C SER A 326 -3.17 2.87 -1.08
N PHE A 327 -2.63 2.47 -2.24
CA PHE A 327 -2.34 3.38 -3.35
C PHE A 327 -3.60 4.02 -3.95
N ILE A 328 -4.67 3.25 -4.12
CA ILE A 328 -5.95 3.78 -4.61
C ILE A 328 -6.51 4.83 -3.66
N SER A 329 -6.44 4.58 -2.34
CA SER A 329 -6.81 5.56 -1.32
C SER A 329 -5.96 6.81 -1.42
N LEU A 330 -4.63 6.67 -1.60
CA LEU A 330 -3.71 7.81 -1.69
C LEU A 330 -4.09 8.73 -2.86
N MET A 331 -4.28 8.16 -4.05
CA MET A 331 -4.72 8.89 -5.23
C MET A 331 -6.07 9.58 -5.00
N TYR A 332 -7.02 8.89 -4.36
CA TYR A 332 -8.33 9.44 -4.04
C TYR A 332 -8.24 10.59 -3.03
N ASP A 333 -7.55 10.38 -1.91
CA ASP A 333 -7.45 11.36 -0.82
C ASP A 333 -6.69 12.61 -1.29
N TRP A 334 -5.62 12.43 -2.07
CA TRP A 334 -4.91 13.53 -2.73
C TRP A 334 -5.84 14.35 -3.62
N ARG A 335 -6.51 13.70 -4.59
CA ARG A 335 -7.43 14.41 -5.51
C ARG A 335 -8.61 15.05 -4.78
N SER A 336 -9.15 14.39 -3.76
CA SER A 336 -10.25 14.89 -2.94
C SER A 336 -9.88 16.21 -2.24
N GLN A 337 -8.68 16.28 -1.65
CA GLN A 337 -8.16 17.50 -1.04
C GLN A 337 -8.01 18.63 -2.06
N ILE A 338 -7.53 18.32 -3.26
CA ILE A 338 -7.40 19.32 -4.33
C ILE A 338 -8.77 19.78 -4.86
N HIS A 339 -9.74 18.88 -5.01
CA HIS A 339 -11.10 19.26 -5.37
C HIS A 339 -11.72 20.18 -4.30
N ALA A 340 -11.51 19.89 -3.01
CA ALA A 340 -11.98 20.74 -1.92
C ALA A 340 -11.35 22.14 -1.98
N MET A 341 -10.05 22.23 -2.24
CA MET A 341 -9.36 23.50 -2.47
C MET A 341 -9.96 24.27 -3.67
N MET A 342 -10.23 23.60 -4.80
CA MET A 342 -10.86 24.22 -5.97
C MET A 342 -12.23 24.80 -5.62
N VAL A 343 -13.09 24.03 -4.94
CA VAL A 343 -14.44 24.46 -4.53
C VAL A 343 -14.37 25.65 -3.58
N GLN A 344 -13.47 25.62 -2.59
CA GLN A 344 -13.30 26.74 -1.66
C GLN A 344 -12.94 28.04 -2.39
N ARG A 345 -12.05 27.97 -3.40
CA ARG A 345 -11.66 29.14 -4.19
C ARG A 345 -12.82 29.72 -5.00
N PHE A 346 -13.71 28.89 -5.53
CA PHE A 346 -14.92 29.39 -6.19
C PHE A 346 -15.83 30.15 -5.23
N HIS A 347 -16.03 29.63 -4.02
CA HIS A 347 -16.81 30.34 -3.01
C HIS A 347 -16.17 31.66 -2.57
N ASP A 348 -14.84 31.73 -2.50
CA ASP A 348 -14.13 32.99 -2.19
C ASP A 348 -14.31 34.02 -3.30
N TRP A 349 -14.31 33.61 -4.58
CA TRP A 349 -14.60 34.49 -5.72
C TRP A 349 -16.04 34.99 -5.73
N GLU A 350 -17.01 34.11 -5.45
CA GLU A 350 -18.42 34.48 -5.32
C GLU A 350 -18.61 35.54 -4.22
N ARG A 351 -17.99 35.33 -3.05
CA ARG A 351 -18.01 36.30 -1.93
C ARG A 351 -17.33 37.63 -2.29
N SER A 352 -16.30 37.59 -3.12
CA SER A 352 -15.56 38.78 -3.56
C SER A 352 -16.27 39.57 -4.67
N GLY A 353 -17.46 39.12 -5.11
CA GLY A 353 -18.23 39.79 -6.15
C GLY A 353 -17.63 39.65 -7.56
N ILE A 354 -16.71 38.71 -7.76
CA ILE A 354 -16.15 38.42 -9.08
C ILE A 354 -17.22 37.68 -9.88
N VAL A 355 -17.98 38.44 -10.68
CA VAL A 355 -19.02 37.89 -11.55
C VAL A 355 -18.35 37.16 -12.70
N MET A 356 -18.51 35.83 -12.72
CA MET A 356 -18.06 34.99 -13.82
C MET A 356 -18.79 35.39 -15.12
N PRO A 357 -18.14 35.26 -16.29
CA PRO A 357 -18.75 35.64 -17.56
C PRO A 357 -20.13 34.97 -17.77
N PRO A 358 -21.14 35.69 -18.31
CA PRO A 358 -22.46 35.12 -18.58
C PRO A 358 -22.35 33.96 -19.58
N GLY A 359 -23.01 32.83 -19.27
CA GLY A 359 -23.01 31.60 -20.09
C GLY A 359 -22.18 30.43 -19.54
N MET A 360 -21.41 30.65 -18.46
CA MET A 360 -20.76 29.58 -17.72
C MET A 360 -21.70 29.09 -16.60
N ASN A 361 -22.28 27.88 -16.76
CA ASN A 361 -22.96 27.09 -15.72
C ASN A 361 -22.23 27.17 -14.37
N PRO A 362 -22.84 26.84 -13.20
CA PRO A 362 -22.15 26.90 -11.92
C PRO A 362 -20.86 26.06 -11.98
N GLN A 363 -19.70 26.71 -12.14
CA GLN A 363 -18.45 26.02 -12.48
C GLN A 363 -17.93 25.18 -11.29
N ALA A 364 -18.44 25.45 -10.09
CA ALA A 364 -18.26 24.61 -8.91
C ALA A 364 -18.79 23.18 -9.11
N ILE A 365 -19.73 22.94 -10.02
CA ILE A 365 -20.27 21.60 -10.30
C ILE A 365 -19.19 20.66 -10.84
N LEU A 366 -18.20 21.16 -11.60
CA LEU A 366 -17.20 20.30 -12.22
C LEU A 366 -16.29 19.61 -11.19
N PRO A 367 -15.63 20.32 -10.25
CA PRO A 367 -14.88 19.67 -9.17
C PRO A 367 -15.75 18.78 -8.29
N ILE A 368 -17.00 19.19 -8.01
CA ILE A 368 -17.94 18.40 -7.20
C ILE A 368 -18.27 17.07 -7.88
N HIS A 369 -18.60 17.10 -9.16
CA HIS A 369 -18.85 15.88 -9.95
C HIS A 369 -17.59 15.00 -10.06
N SER A 370 -16.42 15.60 -10.26
CA SER A 370 -15.14 14.89 -10.29
C SER A 370 -14.84 14.19 -8.95
N ALA A 371 -15.07 14.87 -7.82
CA ALA A 371 -14.93 14.31 -6.49
C ALA A 371 -15.91 13.15 -6.25
N ALA A 372 -17.19 13.32 -6.61
CA ALA A 372 -18.20 12.27 -6.51
C ALA A 372 -17.82 11.03 -7.35
N THR A 373 -17.33 11.25 -8.57
CA THR A 373 -16.84 10.17 -9.45
C THR A 373 -15.65 9.44 -8.83
N GLY A 374 -14.69 10.16 -8.27
CA GLY A 374 -13.54 9.56 -7.57
C GLY A 374 -13.98 8.68 -6.39
N GLN A 375 -14.97 9.14 -5.62
CA GLN A 375 -15.49 8.41 -4.48
C GLN A 375 -16.27 7.15 -4.87
N LEU A 376 -17.04 7.22 -5.97
CA LEU A 376 -17.70 6.06 -6.57
C LEU A 376 -16.68 5.03 -7.08
N LEU A 377 -15.58 5.48 -7.68
CA LEU A 377 -14.50 4.60 -8.14
C LEU A 377 -13.77 3.93 -6.97
N LEU A 378 -13.52 4.64 -5.87
CA LEU A 378 -12.95 4.05 -4.65
C LEU A 378 -13.88 2.97 -4.07
N ALA A 379 -15.18 3.27 -3.97
CA ALA A 379 -16.17 2.29 -3.51
C ALA A 379 -16.23 1.05 -4.41
N ARG A 380 -16.13 1.24 -5.73
CA ARG A 380 -16.05 0.13 -6.69
C ARG A 380 -14.79 -0.70 -6.47
N ALA A 381 -13.63 -0.08 -6.30
CA ALA A 381 -12.37 -0.77 -6.02
C ALA A 381 -12.45 -1.63 -4.74
N ALA A 382 -13.08 -1.10 -3.69
CA ALA A 382 -13.30 -1.82 -2.44
C ALA A 382 -14.21 -3.03 -2.62
N ARG A 383 -15.31 -2.83 -3.35
CA ARG A 383 -16.25 -3.91 -3.68
C ARG A 383 -15.57 -5.03 -4.47
N GLU A 384 -14.79 -4.72 -5.52
CA GLU A 384 -14.14 -5.75 -6.34
C GLU A 384 -13.19 -6.64 -5.51
N ARG A 385 -12.50 -6.07 -4.50
CA ARG A 385 -11.63 -6.77 -3.55
C ARG A 385 -12.35 -7.50 -2.41
N GLY A 386 -13.69 -7.43 -2.34
CA GLY A 386 -14.46 -8.07 -1.26
C GLY A 386 -14.51 -7.30 0.06
N MET A 387 -13.97 -6.08 0.11
CA MET A 387 -14.05 -5.16 1.25
C MET A 387 -15.40 -4.41 1.26
N ASP A 388 -16.48 -5.15 1.48
CA ASP A 388 -17.85 -4.64 1.30
C ASP A 388 -18.21 -3.55 2.33
N HIS A 389 -17.79 -3.69 3.58
CA HIS A 389 -18.04 -2.69 4.63
C HIS A 389 -17.36 -1.35 4.31
N MET A 390 -16.13 -1.39 3.79
CA MET A 390 -15.42 -0.19 3.30
C MET A 390 -16.16 0.43 2.11
N ALA A 391 -16.64 -0.37 1.17
CA ALA A 391 -17.41 0.11 0.02
C ALA A 391 -18.68 0.84 0.47
N ILE A 392 -19.47 0.26 1.39
CA ILE A 392 -20.69 0.89 1.94
C ILE A 392 -20.35 2.21 2.64
N ARG A 393 -19.32 2.22 3.52
CA ARG A 393 -18.88 3.44 4.23
C ARG A 393 -18.49 4.54 3.24
N THR A 394 -17.79 4.19 2.17
CA THR A 394 -17.34 5.11 1.13
C THR A 394 -18.52 5.65 0.32
N LEU A 395 -19.48 4.81 -0.06
CA LEU A 395 -20.71 5.24 -0.73
C LEU A 395 -21.56 6.15 0.14
N ASN A 396 -21.65 5.85 1.44
CA ASN A 396 -22.41 6.65 2.37
C ASN A 396 -21.84 8.04 2.44
N LYS A 397 -20.51 8.22 2.57
CA LYS A 397 -19.85 9.54 2.59
C LYS A 397 -20.24 10.47 1.42
N LEU A 398 -20.82 10.00 0.30
CA LEU A 398 -21.27 10.88 -0.79
C LEU A 398 -22.35 11.89 -0.33
N HIS A 399 -23.08 11.59 0.75
CA HIS A 399 -24.05 12.54 1.32
C HIS A 399 -23.41 13.79 1.92
N THR A 400 -22.09 13.81 2.13
CA THR A 400 -21.40 14.99 2.67
C THR A 400 -21.15 16.06 1.61
N LEU A 401 -21.38 15.75 0.33
CA LEU A 401 -21.30 16.73 -0.75
C LEU A 401 -22.58 17.59 -0.77
N ILE A 402 -22.40 18.91 -0.71
CA ILE A 402 -23.50 19.90 -0.57
C ILE A 402 -24.51 19.79 -1.72
N THR A 403 -24.04 19.54 -2.94
CA THR A 403 -24.87 19.29 -4.11
C THR A 403 -24.34 18.07 -4.85
N LEU A 404 -25.16 17.04 -5.02
CA LEU A 404 -24.77 15.85 -5.76
C LEU A 404 -25.55 15.81 -7.08
N PRO A 405 -24.88 15.79 -8.25
CA PRO A 405 -25.55 15.62 -9.53
C PRO A 405 -26.39 14.34 -9.55
N MET A 406 -27.58 14.41 -10.15
CA MET A 406 -28.52 13.28 -10.16
C MET A 406 -27.93 12.00 -10.78
N MET A 407 -27.04 12.14 -11.77
CA MET A 407 -26.30 11.03 -12.36
C MET A 407 -25.45 10.27 -11.32
N ASP A 408 -24.81 11.01 -10.40
CA ASP A 408 -23.96 10.44 -9.36
C ASP A 408 -24.81 9.83 -8.23
N CYS A 409 -25.96 10.44 -7.91
CA CYS A 409 -26.96 9.87 -7.00
C CYS A 409 -27.44 8.50 -7.50
N HIS A 410 -27.79 8.40 -8.78
CA HIS A 410 -28.20 7.13 -9.39
C HIS A 410 -27.09 6.09 -9.31
N GLN A 411 -25.86 6.46 -9.70
CA GLN A 411 -24.73 5.53 -9.67
C GLN A 411 -24.41 5.05 -8.24
N LYS A 412 -24.52 5.93 -7.24
CA LYS A 412 -24.41 5.56 -5.82
C LYS A 412 -25.43 4.48 -5.46
N VAL A 413 -26.70 4.67 -5.79
CA VAL A 413 -27.77 3.70 -5.48
C VAL A 413 -27.45 2.34 -6.12
N ILE A 414 -27.11 2.33 -7.41
CA ILE A 414 -26.78 1.10 -8.12
C ILE A 414 -25.58 0.38 -7.49
N ASP A 415 -24.52 1.10 -7.16
CA ASP A 415 -23.34 0.49 -6.57
C ASP A 415 -23.57 0.01 -5.14
N HIS A 416 -24.41 0.70 -4.36
CA HIS A 416 -24.84 0.27 -3.04
C HIS A 416 -25.63 -1.04 -3.10
N LEU A 417 -26.62 -1.14 -3.99
CA LEU A 417 -27.40 -2.36 -4.20
C LEU A 417 -26.52 -3.54 -4.64
N LYS A 418 -25.53 -3.30 -5.51
CA LYS A 418 -24.56 -4.34 -5.91
C LYS A 418 -23.73 -4.83 -4.72
N THR A 419 -23.29 -3.93 -3.84
CA THR A 419 -22.49 -4.28 -2.66
C THR A 419 -23.33 -5.10 -1.68
N LEU A 420 -24.54 -4.67 -1.34
CA LEU A 420 -25.43 -5.43 -0.45
C LEU A 420 -25.74 -6.83 -0.99
N ARG A 421 -25.99 -6.94 -2.31
CA ARG A 421 -26.21 -8.23 -2.97
C ARG A 421 -24.97 -9.13 -2.97
N ARG A 422 -23.77 -8.56 -3.07
CA ARG A 422 -22.51 -9.34 -2.95
C ARG A 422 -22.35 -9.85 -1.52
N LEU A 423 -22.61 -9.00 -0.53
CA LEU A 423 -22.55 -9.35 0.88
C LEU A 423 -23.56 -10.48 1.20
N ALA A 424 -24.78 -10.40 0.69
CA ALA A 424 -25.81 -11.43 0.84
C ALA A 424 -25.46 -12.80 0.20
N LYS A 425 -24.46 -12.85 -0.69
CA LYS A 425 -23.98 -14.09 -1.34
C LYS A 425 -22.76 -14.72 -0.66
N LYS A 426 -22.13 -14.04 0.31
CA LYS A 426 -20.95 -14.58 1.01
C LYS A 426 -21.33 -15.83 1.82
N HIS A 427 -20.45 -16.83 1.82
CA HIS A 427 -20.67 -18.08 2.56
C HIS A 427 -20.67 -17.91 4.08
N SER A 428 -20.03 -16.86 4.58
CA SER A 428 -20.00 -16.50 6.01
C SER A 428 -21.31 -15.88 6.50
N THR A 429 -22.20 -15.45 5.61
CA THR A 429 -23.44 -14.77 5.97
C THR A 429 -24.53 -15.76 6.37
N THR A 430 -25.10 -15.56 7.56
CA THR A 430 -26.21 -16.40 8.05
C THR A 430 -27.50 -16.16 7.25
N ALA A 431 -28.43 -17.12 7.28
CA ALA A 431 -29.71 -17.00 6.56
C ALA A 431 -30.52 -15.76 6.99
N GLN A 432 -30.51 -15.42 8.28
CA GLN A 432 -31.18 -14.23 8.79
C GLN A 432 -30.54 -12.94 8.26
N GLN A 433 -29.21 -12.82 8.37
CA GLN A 433 -28.49 -11.67 7.84
C GLN A 433 -28.70 -11.50 6.33
N LYS A 434 -28.76 -12.60 5.58
CA LYS A 434 -29.07 -12.58 4.15
C LYS A 434 -30.46 -11.96 3.90
N MET A 435 -31.48 -12.35 4.66
CA MET A 435 -32.82 -11.77 4.52
C MET A 435 -32.82 -10.28 4.86
N ASP A 436 -32.15 -9.88 5.96
CA ASP A 436 -32.08 -8.49 6.39
C ASP A 436 -31.42 -7.60 5.31
N LEU A 437 -30.31 -8.05 4.71
CA LEU A 437 -29.59 -7.32 3.65
C LEU A 437 -30.42 -7.17 2.37
N LEU A 438 -31.17 -8.21 2.00
CA LEU A 438 -32.04 -8.18 0.81
C LEU A 438 -33.25 -7.27 1.05
N GLN A 439 -33.81 -7.25 2.25
CA GLN A 439 -34.86 -6.31 2.64
C GLN A 439 -34.35 -4.86 2.64
N GLU A 440 -33.17 -4.59 3.21
CA GLU A 440 -32.52 -3.28 3.13
C GLU A 440 -32.33 -2.83 1.67
N SER A 441 -31.90 -3.73 0.81
CA SER A 441 -31.73 -3.46 -0.63
C SER A 441 -33.05 -3.09 -1.32
N LEU A 442 -34.16 -3.73 -0.95
CA LEU A 442 -35.49 -3.38 -1.46
C LEU A 442 -35.93 -2.00 -0.98
N LEU A 443 -35.76 -1.69 0.31
CA LEU A 443 -36.11 -0.39 0.87
C LEU A 443 -35.37 0.75 0.17
N ILE A 444 -34.08 0.59 -0.12
CA ILE A 444 -33.28 1.58 -0.86
C ILE A 444 -33.83 1.78 -2.27
N THR A 445 -34.27 0.69 -2.91
CA THR A 445 -34.83 0.76 -4.27
C THR A 445 -36.20 1.44 -4.28
N GLU A 446 -37.01 1.24 -3.24
CA GLU A 446 -38.35 1.84 -3.11
C GLU A 446 -38.31 3.31 -2.67
N ALA A 447 -37.29 3.69 -1.91
CA ALA A 447 -37.05 5.09 -1.53
C ALA A 447 -36.57 5.97 -2.71
N ALA A 448 -36.14 5.37 -3.82
CA ALA A 448 -35.62 6.11 -4.96
C ALA A 448 -36.74 6.75 -5.78
N ARG A 449 -36.67 8.07 -5.99
CA ARG A 449 -37.64 8.82 -6.80
C ARG A 449 -37.41 8.56 -8.29
N ILE A 450 -38.22 7.68 -8.88
CA ILE A 450 -38.10 7.24 -10.28
C ILE A 450 -38.29 8.40 -11.27
N GLU A 451 -39.07 9.41 -10.89
CA GLU A 451 -39.33 10.61 -11.71
C GLU A 451 -38.07 11.44 -11.99
N ASP A 452 -37.07 11.37 -11.10
CA ASP A 452 -35.82 12.11 -11.21
C ASP A 452 -34.81 11.45 -12.17
N PHE A 453 -35.11 10.25 -12.68
CA PHE A 453 -34.19 9.43 -13.46
C PHE A 453 -34.55 9.36 -14.94
N SER A 454 -33.51 9.29 -15.78
CA SER A 454 -33.68 8.99 -17.21
C SER A 454 -34.17 7.56 -17.44
N ARG A 455 -34.73 7.29 -18.63
CA ARG A 455 -35.23 5.95 -18.98
C ARG A 455 -34.17 4.85 -18.81
N ASP A 456 -32.93 5.08 -19.23
CA ASP A 456 -31.83 4.12 -19.05
C ASP A 456 -31.53 3.84 -17.56
N GLN A 457 -31.54 4.90 -16.74
CA GLN A 457 -31.32 4.80 -15.30
C GLN A 457 -32.42 4.01 -14.60
N CYS A 458 -33.68 4.23 -14.98
CA CYS A 458 -34.81 3.44 -14.50
C CYS A 458 -34.67 1.96 -14.88
N CYS A 459 -34.31 1.65 -16.13
CA CYS A 459 -34.07 0.27 -16.56
C CYS A 459 -33.01 -0.44 -15.70
N ARG A 460 -31.89 0.22 -15.41
CA ARG A 460 -30.83 -0.34 -14.54
C ARG A 460 -31.31 -0.56 -13.11
N LEU A 461 -32.12 0.35 -12.57
CA LEU A 461 -32.67 0.23 -11.22
C LEU A 461 -33.66 -0.94 -11.14
N PHE A 462 -34.58 -1.05 -12.10
CA PHE A 462 -35.53 -2.17 -12.16
C PHE A 462 -34.83 -3.52 -12.35
N TYR A 463 -33.75 -3.57 -13.12
CA TYR A 463 -32.92 -4.77 -13.20
C TYR A 463 -32.35 -5.18 -11.83
N GLN A 464 -31.81 -4.24 -11.04
CA GLN A 464 -31.35 -4.56 -9.69
C GLN A 464 -32.50 -5.02 -8.80
N LYS A 465 -33.67 -4.34 -8.86
CA LYS A 465 -34.88 -4.75 -8.11
C LYS A 465 -35.26 -6.20 -8.40
N GLY A 466 -35.37 -6.56 -9.69
CA GLY A 466 -35.71 -7.92 -10.11
C GLY A 466 -34.69 -8.96 -9.63
N ALA A 467 -33.40 -8.63 -9.71
CA ALA A 467 -32.33 -9.53 -9.25
C ALA A 467 -32.26 -9.69 -7.72
N ILE A 468 -32.79 -8.75 -6.94
CA ILE A 468 -32.94 -8.84 -5.48
C ILE A 468 -34.16 -9.70 -5.15
N LEU A 469 -35.29 -9.44 -5.80
CA LEU A 469 -36.53 -10.21 -5.62
C LEU A 469 -36.34 -11.70 -5.94
N SER A 470 -35.61 -12.02 -7.00
CA SER A 470 -35.31 -13.41 -7.36
C SER A 470 -34.43 -14.17 -6.36
N GLN A 471 -33.91 -13.51 -5.32
CA GLN A 471 -33.11 -14.14 -4.25
C GLN A 471 -33.85 -14.21 -2.92
N LEU A 472 -35.04 -13.59 -2.85
CA LEU A 472 -35.96 -13.63 -1.72
C LEU A 472 -37.00 -14.75 -1.88
N GLU A 473 -37.34 -15.10 -3.12
CA GLU A 473 -38.00 -16.36 -3.48
C GLU A 473 -37.05 -17.55 -3.27
#